data_AF-A0A5J5R5E1-F1
#
_entry.id   AF-A0A5J5R5E1-F1
#
_cell.length_a   1.000
_cell.length_b   1.000
_cell.length_c   1.000
_cell.angle_alpha   90.00
_cell.angle_beta   90.00
_cell.angle_gamma   90.00
#
_symmetry.space_group_name_H-M   'P 1'
#
loop_
_entity.id
_entity.type
_entity.pdbx_description
1 polymer ?
#
loop_
_entity_poly.entity_id
_entity_poly.type
_entity_poly.pdbx_seq_one_letter_code
_entity_poly.pdbx_strand_id
1 'polypeptide(L)'
;MYNGIGLTTPRGSGTNGYIQSNKFFVKPKTNRVTHSTKPFEAYQGTAGLTTRKPDKEILEHDRKRQIELKLVILEDKLAEQGYTESEIADKLVEAREALEDAQQEKDEEEGEVIPIPTRQQKVSDTQTHQIAARKEEQMETFRAALRIGASESGLPPLPNPRKNIDFDQCRQET
;
A
#
# COMPACT_ATOMS: atom_id res chain seq x y z
N MET A 1 -2.49 41.15 27.38
CA MET A 1 -2.61 40.08 26.37
C MET A 1 -1.32 40.04 25.57
N TYR A 2 -0.67 38.87 25.44
CA TYR A 2 0.61 38.72 24.71
C TYR A 2 0.38 37.74 23.56
N ASN A 3 0.77 38.11 22.34
CA ASN A 3 0.53 37.34 21.11
C ASN A 3 -0.94 36.93 20.86
N GLY A 4 -1.90 37.70 21.37
CA GLY A 4 -3.33 37.35 21.27
C GLY A 4 -3.75 36.13 22.11
N ILE A 5 -2.94 35.73 23.10
CA ILE A 5 -3.19 34.58 23.96
C ILE A 5 -3.40 35.05 25.41
N GLY A 6 -4.38 34.47 26.09
CA GLY A 6 -4.67 34.70 27.52
C GLY A 6 -5.65 35.83 27.81
N LEU A 7 -5.70 36.24 29.09
CA LEU A 7 -6.62 37.27 29.58
C LEU A 7 -6.11 38.70 29.29
N THR A 8 -7.03 39.63 29.05
CA THR A 8 -6.72 41.07 28.91
C THR A 8 -6.32 41.66 30.25
N THR A 9 -7.10 41.36 31.30
CA THR A 9 -6.81 41.67 32.70
C THR A 9 -7.17 40.48 33.59
N PRO A 10 -6.34 40.12 34.60
CA PRO A 10 -6.68 39.05 35.55
C PRO A 10 -7.77 39.43 36.54
N ARG A 11 -8.05 40.73 36.73
CA ARG A 11 -9.10 41.25 37.61
C ARG A 11 -10.48 40.81 37.09
N GLY A 12 -11.30 40.24 37.98
CA GLY A 12 -12.63 39.72 37.64
C GLY A 12 -12.64 38.29 37.11
N SER A 13 -11.49 37.70 36.77
CA SER A 13 -11.38 36.29 36.36
C SER A 13 -11.40 35.32 37.55
N GLY A 14 -11.15 35.79 38.77
CA GLY A 14 -11.00 34.93 39.95
C GLY A 14 -9.74 34.04 39.92
N THR A 15 -8.77 34.34 39.05
CA THR A 15 -7.50 33.62 38.93
C THR A 15 -6.32 34.60 38.89
N ASN A 16 -5.10 34.07 39.06
CA ASN A 16 -3.88 34.86 39.09
C ASN A 16 -3.44 35.35 37.68
N GLY A 17 -4.13 34.94 36.61
CA GLY A 17 -3.79 35.29 35.23
C GLY A 17 -2.56 34.57 34.64
N TYR A 18 -2.10 33.50 35.29
CA TYR A 18 -0.95 32.72 34.82
C TYR A 18 -1.35 31.83 33.62
N ILE A 19 -0.62 31.94 32.52
CA ILE A 19 -0.90 31.26 31.26
C ILE A 19 0.26 30.31 30.94
N GLN A 20 -0.04 29.03 30.76
CA GLN A 20 0.94 28.02 30.34
C GLN A 20 0.74 27.65 28.87
N SER A 21 1.84 27.33 28.19
CA SER A 21 1.75 26.71 26.87
C SER A 21 1.26 25.26 27.01
N ASN A 22 0.38 24.84 26.11
CA ASN A 22 -0.02 23.43 26.04
C ASN A 22 1.14 22.59 25.47
N LYS A 23 1.76 21.75 26.31
CA LYS A 23 2.87 20.86 25.91
C LYS A 23 2.44 19.72 25.00
N PHE A 24 1.15 19.34 25.01
CA PHE A 24 0.59 18.27 24.17
C PHE A 24 -0.01 18.79 22.88
N PHE A 25 0.09 20.09 22.60
CA PHE A 25 -0.42 20.64 21.36
C PHE A 25 0.44 20.21 20.17
N VAL A 26 -0.05 19.23 19.39
CA VAL A 26 0.55 18.82 18.13
C VAL A 26 0.16 19.83 17.06
N LYS A 27 1.15 20.58 16.54
CA LYS A 27 0.90 21.52 15.44
C LYS A 27 0.45 20.74 14.20
N PRO A 28 -0.71 21.04 13.60
CA PRO A 28 -1.09 20.41 12.34
C PRO A 28 -0.07 20.80 11.28
N LYS A 29 0.43 19.79 10.54
CA LYS A 29 1.38 20.00 9.45
C LYS A 29 0.63 20.74 8.34
N THR A 30 0.83 22.05 8.25
CA THR A 30 0.24 22.84 7.16
C THR A 30 0.94 22.37 5.88
N ASN A 31 0.22 21.70 4.98
CA ASN A 31 0.67 21.42 3.62
C ASN A 31 0.69 22.70 2.79
N ARG A 32 1.38 23.75 3.26
CA ARG A 32 1.61 24.94 2.45
C ARG A 32 2.72 24.60 1.47
N VAL A 33 2.32 24.20 0.27
CA VAL A 33 3.17 24.19 -0.91
C VAL A 33 3.60 25.63 -1.13
N THR A 34 4.74 26.01 -0.57
CA THR A 34 5.41 27.24 -0.99
C THR A 34 5.86 26.99 -2.42
N HIS A 35 5.29 27.73 -3.37
CA HIS A 35 5.76 27.85 -4.74
C HIS A 35 7.21 28.38 -4.74
N SER A 36 8.16 27.53 -4.40
CA SER A 36 9.57 27.76 -4.66
C SER A 36 9.80 27.38 -6.10
N THR A 37 10.21 28.34 -6.91
CA THR A 37 10.65 28.23 -8.30
C THR A 37 11.91 27.36 -8.40
N LYS A 38 11.81 26.07 -8.06
CA LYS A 38 12.79 25.05 -8.40
C LYS A 38 12.23 24.28 -9.59
N PRO A 39 13.06 23.92 -10.57
CA PRO A 39 12.60 23.07 -11.67
C PRO A 39 11.98 21.81 -11.07
N PHE A 40 10.87 21.38 -11.66
CA PHE A 40 10.10 20.21 -11.27
C PHE A 40 11.01 18.96 -11.27
N GLU A 41 11.69 18.71 -10.16
CA GLU A 41 12.35 17.43 -9.95
C GLU A 41 11.27 16.36 -9.84
N ALA A 42 11.55 15.16 -10.35
CA ALA A 42 10.62 14.02 -10.42
C ALA A 42 10.01 13.57 -9.06
N TYR A 43 10.40 14.24 -7.97
CA TYR A 43 9.95 14.03 -6.59
C TYR A 43 9.26 15.24 -5.95
N GLN A 44 9.10 16.37 -6.64
CA GLN A 44 8.62 17.62 -6.04
C GLN A 44 7.11 17.88 -6.19
N GLY A 45 6.41 17.07 -7.00
CA GLY A 45 4.95 17.11 -7.14
C GLY A 45 4.18 16.38 -6.03
N THR A 46 4.86 15.72 -5.10
CA THR A 46 4.25 15.04 -3.95
C THR A 46 3.96 16.05 -2.84
N ALA A 47 2.99 16.92 -3.09
CA ALA A 47 2.45 17.87 -2.11
C ALA A 47 2.15 17.18 -0.77
N GLY A 48 3.06 17.29 0.21
CA GLY A 48 2.85 16.83 1.59
C GLY A 48 2.81 15.31 1.82
N LEU A 49 2.68 14.51 0.77
CA LEU A 49 2.87 13.06 0.83
C LEU A 49 4.33 12.75 0.52
N THR A 50 5.21 12.94 1.50
CA THR A 50 6.32 11.98 1.62
C THR A 50 5.68 10.63 1.90
N THR A 51 5.09 9.98 0.88
CA THR A 51 4.85 8.54 0.88
C THR A 51 6.22 7.96 1.12
N ARG A 52 6.50 7.63 2.38
CA ARG A 52 7.71 6.93 2.76
C ARG A 52 7.82 5.75 1.80
N LYS A 53 8.98 5.60 1.16
CA LYS A 53 9.20 4.47 0.27
C LYS A 53 8.84 3.18 1.04
N PRO A 54 8.22 2.20 0.38
CA PRO A 54 8.00 0.91 1.02
C PRO A 54 9.37 0.35 1.48
N ASP A 55 9.44 -0.03 2.75
CA ASP A 55 10.64 -0.64 3.31
C ASP A 55 10.53 -2.14 3.03
N LYS A 56 11.43 -2.68 2.19
CA LYS A 56 11.36 -4.07 1.70
C LYS A 56 11.40 -5.09 2.84
N GLU A 57 12.21 -4.83 3.87
CA GLU A 57 12.31 -5.66 5.07
C GLU A 57 10.97 -5.83 5.80
N ILE A 58 10.14 -4.77 5.84
CA ILE A 58 8.84 -4.82 6.50
C ILE A 58 7.85 -5.66 5.67
N LEU A 59 7.89 -5.53 4.34
CA LEU A 59 7.05 -6.34 3.46
C LEU A 59 7.41 -7.83 3.54
N GLU A 60 8.71 -8.16 3.55
CA GLU A 60 9.20 -9.53 3.71
C GLU A 60 8.82 -10.11 5.08
N HIS A 61 8.92 -9.31 6.14
CA HIS A 61 8.51 -9.73 7.48
C HIS A 61 7.00 -9.99 7.54
N ASP A 62 6.18 -9.14 6.94
CA ASP A 62 4.74 -9.36 6.83
C ASP A 62 4.40 -10.64 6.06
N ARG A 63 5.14 -10.96 5.00
CA ARG A 63 4.99 -12.23 4.24
C ARG A 63 5.29 -13.43 5.12
N LYS A 64 6.44 -13.45 5.81
CA LYS A 64 6.81 -14.52 6.74
C LYS A 64 5.79 -14.68 7.85
N ARG A 65 5.36 -13.58 8.45
CA ARG A 65 4.31 -13.57 9.48
C ARG A 65 3.00 -14.19 8.98
N GLN A 66 2.60 -13.93 7.73
CA GLN A 66 1.39 -14.54 7.16
C GLN A 66 1.52 -16.06 6.98
N ILE A 67 2.71 -16.57 6.66
CA ILE A 67 2.97 -18.01 6.59
C ILE A 67 2.86 -18.63 7.98
N GLU A 68 3.57 -18.07 8.97
CA GLU A 68 3.53 -18.56 10.36
C GLU A 68 2.12 -18.56 10.94
N LEU A 69 1.34 -17.51 10.68
CA LEU A 69 -0.06 -17.47 11.10
C LEU A 69 -0.91 -18.59 10.50
N LYS A 70 -0.70 -18.92 9.22
CA LYS A 70 -1.41 -20.03 8.58
C LYS A 70 -1.00 -21.39 9.17
N LEU A 71 0.29 -21.56 9.51
CA LEU A 71 0.80 -22.76 10.15
C LEU A 71 0.20 -22.95 11.54
N VAL A 72 0.16 -21.91 12.37
CA VAL A 72 -0.49 -21.97 13.70
C VAL A 72 -1.97 -22.33 13.58
N ILE A 73 -2.69 -21.72 12.63
CA ILE A 73 -4.10 -22.07 12.39
C ILE A 73 -4.26 -23.53 11.92
N LEU A 74 -3.29 -24.06 11.18
CA LEU A 74 -3.30 -25.45 10.72
C LEU A 74 -3.02 -26.40 11.89
N GLU A 75 -2.03 -26.08 12.73
CA GLU A 75 -1.71 -26.81 13.96
C GLU A 75 -2.94 -26.93 14.86
N ASP A 76 -3.61 -25.81 15.15
CA ASP A 76 -4.83 -25.78 15.98
C ASP A 76 -5.92 -26.70 15.39
N LYS A 77 -6.13 -26.66 14.07
CA LYS A 77 -7.11 -27.52 13.39
C LYS A 77 -6.77 -28.99 13.46
N LEU A 78 -5.50 -29.36 13.33
CA LEU A 78 -5.08 -30.76 13.43
C LEU A 78 -5.15 -31.25 14.88
N ALA A 79 -4.84 -30.39 15.85
CA ALA A 79 -5.00 -30.69 17.27
C ALA A 79 -6.47 -30.92 17.62
N GLU A 80 -7.40 -30.08 17.14
CA GLU A 80 -8.85 -30.26 17.30
C GLU A 80 -9.36 -31.57 16.68
N GLN A 81 -8.74 -32.01 15.59
CA GLN A 81 -9.06 -33.28 14.90
C GLN A 81 -8.49 -34.52 15.60
N GLY A 82 -7.66 -34.34 16.63
CA GLY A 82 -7.10 -35.43 17.44
C GLY A 82 -5.92 -36.15 16.80
N TYR A 83 -5.18 -35.49 15.90
CA TYR A 83 -3.94 -36.03 15.35
C TYR A 83 -2.84 -36.14 16.42
N THR A 84 -1.90 -37.07 16.23
CA THR A 84 -0.73 -37.20 17.10
C THR A 84 0.29 -36.09 16.80
N GLU A 85 1.03 -35.65 17.82
CA GLU A 85 2.02 -34.55 17.69
C GLU A 85 3.05 -34.81 16.58
N SER A 86 3.42 -36.07 16.35
CA SER A 86 4.33 -36.46 15.26
C SER A 86 3.72 -36.23 13.87
N GLU A 87 2.46 -36.61 13.66
CA GLU A 87 1.77 -36.42 12.38
C GLU A 87 1.48 -34.94 12.10
N ILE A 88 1.30 -34.15 13.15
CA ILE A 88 1.15 -32.70 13.06
C ILE A 88 2.45 -32.06 12.59
N ALA A 89 3.59 -32.45 13.16
CA ALA A 89 4.90 -31.91 12.79
C ALA A 89 5.22 -32.17 11.30
N ASP A 90 5.00 -33.38 10.81
CA ASP A 90 5.26 -33.74 9.41
C ASP A 90 4.39 -32.90 8.46
N LYS A 91 3.08 -32.78 8.76
CA LYS A 91 2.16 -31.96 7.96
C LYS A 91 2.47 -30.47 8.00
N LEU A 92 3.02 -29.96 9.10
CA LEU A 92 3.43 -28.56 9.20
C LEU A 92 4.67 -28.26 8.35
N VAL A 93 5.62 -29.21 8.24
CA VAL A 93 6.78 -29.08 7.35
C VAL A 93 6.32 -29.03 5.90
N GLU A 94 5.47 -29.97 5.48
CA GLU A 94 4.91 -29.99 4.12
C GLU A 94 4.10 -28.71 3.82
N ALA A 95 3.27 -28.27 4.78
CA ALA A 95 2.48 -27.06 4.63
C ALA A 95 3.34 -25.80 4.56
N ARG A 96 4.49 -25.77 5.25
CA ARG A 96 5.42 -24.65 5.19
C ARG A 96 6.02 -24.51 3.80
N GLU A 97 6.55 -25.59 3.24
CA GLU A 97 7.13 -25.60 1.88
C GLU A 97 6.07 -25.18 0.86
N ALA A 98 4.88 -25.77 0.90
CA ALA A 98 3.79 -25.42 -0.01
C ALA A 98 3.33 -23.96 0.10
N LEU A 99 3.35 -23.37 1.31
CA LEU A 99 2.98 -21.98 1.53
C LEU A 99 4.08 -21.00 1.13
N GLU A 100 5.35 -21.38 1.25
CA GLU A 100 6.49 -20.60 0.76
C GLU A 100 6.47 -20.57 -0.79
N ASP A 101 6.29 -21.72 -1.44
CA ASP A 101 6.19 -21.82 -2.91
C ASP A 101 5.01 -21.02 -3.46
N ALA A 102 3.80 -21.20 -2.90
CA ALA A 102 2.60 -20.50 -3.34
C ALA A 102 2.60 -18.98 -3.03
N GLN A 103 3.53 -18.49 -2.22
CA GLN A 103 3.77 -17.04 -2.06
C GLN A 103 4.78 -16.53 -3.08
N GLN A 104 5.78 -17.32 -3.42
CA GLN A 104 6.77 -16.97 -4.42
C GLN A 104 6.17 -16.91 -5.84
N GLU A 105 5.31 -17.86 -6.21
CA GLU A 105 4.59 -17.84 -7.49
C GLU A 105 3.73 -16.57 -7.66
N LYS A 106 3.12 -16.08 -6.58
CA LYS A 106 2.29 -14.85 -6.63
C LYS A 106 3.11 -13.60 -6.85
N ASP A 107 4.33 -13.55 -6.32
CA ASP A 107 5.23 -12.43 -6.55
C ASP A 107 5.72 -12.40 -8.01
N GLU A 108 5.81 -13.55 -8.68
CA GLU A 108 6.19 -13.65 -10.09
C GLU A 108 5.00 -13.33 -11.04
N GLU A 109 3.79 -13.78 -10.71
CA GLU A 109 2.57 -13.49 -11.50
C GLU A 109 2.13 -12.02 -11.44
N GLU A 110 2.39 -11.30 -10.35
CA GLU A 110 2.12 -9.85 -10.23
C GLU A 110 3.00 -9.01 -11.18
N GLY A 111 4.03 -9.59 -11.80
CA GLY A 111 4.90 -8.93 -12.77
C GLY A 111 4.35 -8.80 -14.20
N GLU A 112 3.34 -9.58 -14.59
CA GLU A 112 2.96 -9.71 -16.02
C GLU A 112 1.47 -9.45 -16.33
N VAL A 113 0.59 -9.37 -15.32
CA VAL A 113 -0.85 -9.30 -15.55
C VAL A 113 -1.46 -8.01 -15.00
N ILE A 114 -2.11 -7.26 -15.89
CA ILE A 114 -2.96 -6.10 -15.59
C ILE A 114 -3.79 -6.40 -14.33
N PRO A 115 -3.71 -5.59 -13.25
CA PRO A 115 -4.38 -5.90 -12.01
C PRO A 115 -5.89 -5.71 -12.20
N ILE A 116 -6.59 -6.82 -12.48
CA ILE A 116 -8.03 -6.90 -12.25
C ILE A 116 -8.19 -6.90 -10.73
N PRO A 117 -8.88 -5.92 -10.12
CA PRO A 117 -9.03 -5.87 -8.68
C PRO A 117 -9.88 -7.05 -8.22
N THR A 118 -9.25 -8.19 -7.94
CA THR A 118 -9.88 -9.26 -7.20
C THR A 118 -10.26 -8.69 -5.84
N ARG A 119 -11.57 -8.73 -5.56
CA ARG A 119 -12.27 -7.97 -4.52
C ARG A 119 -11.85 -8.30 -3.07
N GLN A 120 -10.80 -9.10 -2.88
CA GLN A 120 -10.55 -9.84 -1.64
C GLN A 120 -9.29 -9.43 -0.86
N GLN A 121 -8.35 -8.67 -1.44
CA GLN A 121 -7.18 -8.18 -0.69
C GLN A 121 -7.26 -6.68 -0.40
N LYS A 122 -8.24 -6.33 0.45
CA LYS A 122 -8.22 -5.03 1.12
C LYS A 122 -7.06 -5.06 2.12
N VAL A 123 -5.97 -4.37 1.81
CA VAL A 123 -4.92 -4.08 2.80
C VAL A 123 -5.58 -3.33 3.95
N SER A 124 -5.22 -3.72 5.17
CA SER A 124 -5.73 -3.03 6.35
C SER A 124 -5.17 -1.61 6.41
N ASP A 125 -5.96 -0.67 6.94
CA ASP A 125 -5.52 0.73 7.09
C ASP A 125 -4.26 0.87 7.97
N THR A 126 -3.94 -0.15 8.76
CA THR A 126 -2.74 -0.25 9.59
C THR A 126 -1.46 -0.62 8.83
N GLN A 127 -1.57 -1.19 7.62
CA GLN A 127 -0.42 -1.64 6.82
C GLN A 127 0.12 -0.52 5.93
N THR A 128 0.77 0.45 6.55
CA THR A 128 1.30 1.66 5.89
C THR A 128 2.27 1.35 4.75
N HIS A 129 3.12 0.34 4.88
CA HIS A 129 4.12 -0.03 3.87
C HIS A 129 3.50 -0.75 2.67
N GLN A 130 2.49 -1.59 2.87
CA GLN A 130 1.74 -2.21 1.76
C GLN A 130 0.92 -1.16 1.00
N ILE A 131 0.33 -0.20 1.72
CA ILE A 131 -0.34 0.95 1.11
C ILE A 131 0.66 1.80 0.33
N ALA A 132 1.88 1.98 0.82
CA ALA A 132 2.94 2.72 0.13
C ALA A 132 3.39 2.00 -1.15
N ALA A 133 3.63 0.68 -1.10
CA ALA A 133 4.00 -0.13 -2.27
C ALA A 133 2.94 -0.06 -3.37
N ARG A 134 1.67 -0.32 -3.02
CA ARG A 134 0.54 -0.20 -3.95
C ARG A 134 0.42 1.21 -4.54
N LYS A 135 0.64 2.25 -3.73
CA LYS A 135 0.63 3.64 -4.22
C LYS A 135 1.79 3.92 -5.17
N GLU A 136 2.95 3.32 -4.96
CA GLU A 136 4.09 3.47 -5.86
C GLU A 136 3.77 2.88 -7.24
N GLU A 137 3.23 1.66 -7.29
CA GLU A 137 2.77 1.01 -8.53
C GLU A 137 1.65 1.81 -9.23
N GLN A 138 0.67 2.31 -8.47
CA GLN A 138 -0.39 3.18 -9.02
C GLN A 138 0.18 4.47 -9.60
N MET A 139 1.18 5.05 -8.95
CA MET A 139 1.84 6.26 -9.45
C MET A 139 2.73 5.96 -10.66
N GLU A 140 3.36 4.79 -10.73
CA GLU A 140 4.16 4.34 -11.87
C GLU A 140 3.30 4.10 -13.11
N THR A 141 2.20 3.37 -12.96
CA THR A 141 1.20 3.17 -14.04
C THR A 141 0.61 4.50 -14.52
N PHE A 142 0.31 5.41 -13.59
CA PHE A 142 -0.18 6.75 -13.93
C PHE A 142 0.88 7.60 -14.65
N ARG A 143 2.15 7.55 -14.21
CA ARG A 143 3.28 8.22 -14.88
C ARG A 143 3.47 7.69 -16.30
N ALA A 144 3.39 6.37 -16.49
CA ALA A 144 3.47 5.73 -17.80
C ALA A 144 2.32 6.17 -18.71
N ALA A 145 1.07 6.20 -18.20
CA ALA A 145 -0.10 6.65 -18.94
C ALA A 145 0.01 8.13 -19.37
N LEU A 146 0.50 8.99 -18.48
CA LEU A 146 0.73 10.42 -18.76
C LEU A 146 2.01 10.70 -19.54
N ARG A 147 2.83 9.68 -19.81
CA ARG A 147 4.15 9.81 -20.46
C ARG A 147 5.10 10.78 -19.74
N ILE A 148 4.91 10.97 -18.44
CA ILE A 148 5.76 11.84 -17.62
C ILE A 148 6.95 11.00 -17.15
N GLY A 149 8.07 11.10 -17.89
CA GLY A 149 9.32 10.37 -17.60
C GLY A 149 9.94 9.66 -18.80
N ALA A 150 9.24 9.57 -19.93
CA ALA A 150 9.79 9.03 -21.17
C ALA A 150 10.50 10.14 -21.96
N SER A 151 11.78 10.36 -21.69
CA SER A 151 12.67 10.85 -22.76
C SER A 151 12.85 9.71 -23.75
N GLU A 152 12.44 9.92 -24.99
CA GLU A 152 12.57 9.06 -26.18
C GLU A 152 13.64 7.94 -26.13
N SER A 153 13.36 6.78 -25.50
CA SER A 153 14.04 5.51 -25.83
C SER A 153 13.46 4.38 -24.98
N GLY A 154 12.77 3.41 -25.60
CA GLY A 154 12.40 2.15 -24.97
C GLY A 154 10.90 1.90 -24.87
N LEU A 155 10.28 1.59 -26.02
CA LEU A 155 8.94 0.98 -26.06
C LEU A 155 9.08 -0.55 -26.15
N PRO A 156 8.48 -1.35 -25.27
CA PRO A 156 7.95 -2.65 -25.66
C PRO A 156 6.63 -2.47 -26.42
N PRO A 157 6.33 -3.33 -27.42
CA PRO A 157 5.15 -3.18 -28.26
C PRO A 157 3.86 -3.47 -27.48
N LEU A 158 2.88 -2.58 -27.60
CA LEU A 158 1.53 -2.80 -27.08
C LEU A 158 0.89 -4.02 -27.76
N PRO A 159 0.15 -4.87 -27.02
CA PRO A 159 -0.68 -5.89 -27.64
C PRO A 159 -1.81 -5.22 -28.43
N ASN A 160 -1.84 -5.49 -29.74
CA ASN A 160 -2.86 -5.00 -30.66
C ASN A 160 -4.27 -5.44 -30.22
N PRO A 161 -5.25 -4.53 -30.04
CA PRO A 161 -6.63 -4.88 -29.70
C PRO A 161 -7.46 -5.25 -30.95
N ARG A 162 -6.80 -5.71 -32.03
CA ARG A 162 -7.44 -6.14 -33.27
C ARG A 162 -7.12 -7.61 -33.53
N LYS A 163 -7.66 -8.50 -32.69
CA LYS A 163 -7.93 -9.87 -33.10
C LYS A 163 -9.39 -9.92 -33.55
N ASN A 164 -9.54 -9.94 -34.87
CA ASN A 164 -10.65 -10.42 -35.68
C ASN A 164 -11.92 -10.79 -34.91
N ILE A 165 -12.90 -9.89 -34.94
CA ILE A 165 -14.30 -10.30 -34.89
C ILE A 165 -14.66 -10.52 -36.36
N ASP A 166 -14.60 -11.78 -36.80
CA ASP A 166 -15.10 -12.16 -38.12
C ASP A 166 -16.59 -11.87 -38.17
N PHE A 167 -16.93 -10.76 -38.82
CA PHE A 167 -18.27 -10.21 -38.93
C PHE A 167 -18.91 -10.66 -40.24
N ASP A 168 -18.83 -11.94 -40.59
CA ASP A 168 -19.40 -12.48 -41.84
C ASP A 168 -19.89 -13.92 -41.64
N GLN A 169 -21.00 -14.12 -40.92
CA GLN A 169 -21.77 -15.37 -40.99
C GLN A 169 -23.21 -15.32 -40.46
N CYS A 170 -23.87 -14.16 -40.51
CA CYS A 170 -25.29 -14.08 -40.10
C CYS A 170 -26.16 -13.30 -41.10
N ARG A 171 -26.00 -13.59 -42.40
CA ARG A 171 -26.91 -13.06 -43.43
C ARG A 171 -27.02 -13.98 -44.64
N GLN A 172 -27.62 -15.15 -44.44
CA GLN A 172 -28.28 -15.93 -45.49
C GLN A 172 -29.02 -17.07 -44.81
N GLU A 173 -30.29 -16.86 -44.49
CA GLU A 173 -31.36 -17.88 -44.46
C GLU A 173 -32.68 -17.17 -44.10
N THR A 174 -33.35 -16.69 -45.15
CA THR A 174 -34.80 -16.52 -45.22
C THR A 174 -35.21 -17.02 -46.60
#